data_AF-A0A918KTB7-F1
#
_entry.id   AF-A0A918KTB7-F1
#
_cell.length_a   1.000
_cell.length_b   1.000
_cell.length_c   1.000
_cell.angle_alpha   90.00
_cell.angle_beta   90.00
_cell.angle_gamma   90.00
#
_symmetry.space_group_name_H-M   'P 1'
#
loop_
_entity.id
_entity.type
_entity.pdbx_description
1 polymer ?
#
loop_
_entity_poly.entity_id
_entity_poly.type
_entity_poly.pdbx_seq_one_letter_code
_entity_poly.pdbx_strand_id
1 'polypeptide(L)'
;MTQRPLKPGEKQIWGHVAQTVSPRRKPKGKGSAKPLPTREDFANMLRLPAPSVLAARPLPQTLDVNQDKRVRRGRIEIDTKIDLHDLTQLTAKQALHRAVIRASNRNKRCVLVVTGKGMRGDGVLRRNFPLWIADPAIRPLVASYAPAHIRHGGSGAWYVFLKR
;
A
#
# COMPACT_ATOMS: atom_id res chain seq x y z
N MET A 1 70.62 -14.77 14.47
CA MET A 1 70.89 -13.34 14.73
C MET A 1 71.55 -13.21 16.09
N THR A 2 72.84 -12.91 16.10
CA THR A 2 73.70 -12.94 17.29
C THR A 2 73.43 -11.72 18.16
N GLN A 3 72.94 -11.90 19.39
CA GLN A 3 72.64 -10.83 20.34
C GLN A 3 73.94 -10.30 20.95
N ARG A 4 74.55 -9.29 20.32
CA ARG A 4 75.72 -8.60 20.86
C ARG A 4 75.27 -7.60 21.94
N PRO A 5 75.84 -7.63 23.17
CA PRO A 5 75.49 -6.67 24.21
C PRO A 5 76.02 -5.26 23.86
N LEU A 6 75.19 -4.24 24.07
CA LEU A 6 75.52 -2.84 23.80
C LEU A 6 76.62 -2.32 24.76
N LYS A 7 77.64 -1.68 24.19
CA LYS A 7 78.72 -1.02 24.95
C LYS A 7 78.17 0.23 25.67
N PRO A 8 78.85 0.72 26.72
CA PRO A 8 78.36 1.86 27.52
C PRO A 8 78.06 3.12 26.69
N GLY A 9 78.93 3.46 25.72
CA GLY A 9 78.70 4.60 24.82
C GLY A 9 77.53 4.41 23.85
N GLU A 10 77.31 3.18 23.37
CA GLU A 10 76.17 2.87 22.51
C GLU A 10 74.84 3.01 23.27
N LYS A 11 74.79 2.62 24.55
CA LYS A 11 73.61 2.82 25.40
C LYS A 11 73.23 4.29 25.54
N GLN A 12 74.21 5.18 25.59
CA GLN A 12 73.97 6.63 25.71
C GLN A 12 73.37 7.21 24.44
N ILE A 13 73.86 6.79 23.26
CA ILE A 13 73.29 7.17 21.97
C ILE A 13 71.85 6.64 21.82
N TRP A 14 71.64 5.37 22.18
CA TRP A 14 70.30 4.77 22.17
C TRP A 14 69.33 5.46 23.13
N GLY A 15 69.81 5.98 24.27
CA GLY A 15 69.01 6.78 25.19
C GLY A 15 68.49 8.09 24.58
N HIS A 16 69.33 8.82 23.85
CA HIS A 16 68.89 10.04 23.16
C HIS A 16 67.92 9.75 22.01
N VAL A 17 68.15 8.69 21.23
CA VAL A 17 67.23 8.29 20.16
C VAL A 17 65.87 7.84 20.73
N ALA A 18 65.86 7.14 21.86
CA ALA A 18 64.61 6.72 22.49
C ALA A 18 63.77 7.91 22.99
N GLN A 19 64.40 9.03 23.37
CA GLN A 19 63.71 10.23 23.83
C GLN A 19 62.97 10.98 22.70
N THR A 20 63.39 10.83 21.44
CA THR A 20 62.75 11.49 20.29
C THR A 20 61.56 10.71 19.75
N VAL A 21 61.35 9.46 20.19
CA VAL A 21 60.23 8.62 19.75
C VAL A 21 59.15 8.61 20.84
N SER A 22 57.96 9.11 20.50
CA SER A 22 56.81 8.99 21.39
C SER A 22 56.36 7.53 21.48
N PRO A 23 56.17 6.97 22.69
CA PRO A 23 55.69 5.60 22.83
C PRO A 23 54.31 5.48 22.19
N ARG A 24 54.14 4.46 21.34
CA ARG A 24 52.84 4.13 20.75
C ARG A 24 51.84 3.96 21.90
N ARG A 25 50.80 4.79 21.94
CA ARG A 25 49.70 4.67 22.91
C ARG A 25 49.22 3.21 22.90
N LYS A 26 49.36 2.51 24.04
CA LYS A 26 48.68 1.23 24.23
C LYS A 26 47.19 1.49 23.99
N PRO A 27 46.47 0.62 23.24
CA PRO A 27 45.04 0.81 23.05
C PRO A 27 44.37 0.89 24.44
N LYS A 28 43.77 2.04 24.70
CA LYS A 28 42.98 2.30 25.91
C LYS A 28 41.77 1.37 25.88
N GLY A 29 41.71 0.44 26.83
CA GLY A 29 40.47 -0.17 27.31
C GLY A 29 39.81 -1.22 26.41
N LYS A 30 39.43 -2.35 27.02
CA LYS A 30 38.28 -3.13 26.58
C LYS A 30 37.04 -2.24 26.75
N GLY A 31 36.30 -1.96 25.67
CA GLY A 31 34.98 -1.33 25.75
C GLY A 31 34.91 0.07 25.11
N SER A 32 34.50 0.11 23.85
CA SER A 32 33.83 1.26 23.20
C SER A 32 33.41 0.92 21.76
N ALA A 33 33.87 -0.20 21.21
CA ALA A 33 33.18 -0.81 20.09
C ALA A 33 31.86 -1.38 20.62
N LYS A 34 30.72 -0.85 20.11
CA LYS A 34 29.46 -1.58 20.17
C LYS A 34 29.76 -3.03 19.73
N PRO A 35 29.24 -4.06 20.42
CA PRO A 35 29.47 -5.44 20.01
C PRO A 35 29.13 -5.56 18.52
N LEU A 36 29.98 -6.28 17.78
CA LEU A 36 29.72 -6.56 16.38
C LEU A 36 28.31 -7.18 16.29
N PRO A 37 27.47 -6.71 15.36
CA PRO A 37 26.12 -7.22 15.25
C PRO A 37 26.16 -8.73 15.09
N THR A 38 25.31 -9.41 15.86
CA THR A 38 25.19 -10.86 15.81
C THR A 38 24.74 -11.27 14.41
N ARG A 39 24.97 -12.53 14.04
CA ARG A 39 24.50 -13.05 12.73
C ARG A 39 23.00 -12.82 12.52
N GLU A 40 22.22 -12.89 13.60
CA GLU A 40 20.79 -12.60 13.62
C GLU A 40 20.48 -11.11 13.41
N ASP A 41 21.28 -10.21 14.00
CA ASP A 41 21.15 -8.76 13.80
C ASP A 41 21.43 -8.39 12.35
N PHE A 42 22.46 -8.99 11.75
CA PHE A 42 22.77 -8.84 10.33
C PHE A 42 21.63 -9.35 9.45
N ALA A 43 21.07 -10.51 9.77
CA ALA A 43 19.92 -11.06 9.05
C ALA A 43 18.68 -10.15 9.13
N ASN A 44 18.45 -9.53 10.28
CA ASN A 44 17.35 -8.59 10.48
C ASN A 44 17.58 -7.26 9.74
N MET A 45 18.81 -6.75 9.68
CA MET A 45 19.15 -5.54 8.91
C MET A 45 18.98 -5.71 7.39
N LEU A 46 19.20 -6.92 6.86
CA LEU A 46 19.00 -7.23 5.45
C LEU A 46 17.55 -7.58 5.09
N ARG A 47 16.67 -7.72 6.09
CA ARG A 47 15.28 -8.05 5.85
C ARG A 47 14.55 -6.79 5.36
N LEU A 48 14.09 -6.80 4.10
CA LEU A 48 13.18 -5.76 3.63
C LEU A 48 11.98 -5.70 4.58
N PRO A 49 11.55 -4.50 5.01
CA PRO A 49 10.31 -4.39 5.76
C PRO A 49 9.22 -5.07 4.95
N ALA A 50 8.44 -5.92 5.61
CA ALA A 50 7.25 -6.49 4.98
C ALA A 50 6.46 -5.33 4.38
N PRO A 51 6.00 -5.43 3.12
CA PRO A 51 5.22 -4.36 2.53
C PRO A 51 4.12 -4.03 3.52
N SER A 52 4.10 -2.76 3.97
CA SER A 52 2.98 -2.25 4.73
C SER A 52 1.79 -2.31 3.79
N VAL A 53 1.12 -3.45 3.78
CA VAL A 53 -0.23 -3.57 3.27
C VAL A 53 -1.01 -2.66 4.20
N LEU A 54 -1.11 -1.38 3.82
CA LEU A 54 -2.17 -0.50 4.26
C LEU A 54 -3.42 -1.34 4.15
N ALA A 55 -3.91 -1.82 5.30
CA ALA A 55 -5.00 -2.78 5.34
C ALA A 55 -6.12 -2.17 4.52
N ALA A 56 -6.36 -2.70 3.32
CA ALA A 56 -7.31 -2.15 2.39
C ALA A 56 -8.66 -2.26 3.09
N ARG A 57 -9.12 -1.14 3.68
CA ARG A 57 -10.32 -1.14 4.49
C ARG A 57 -11.42 -1.70 3.59
N PRO A 58 -12.06 -2.83 3.94
CA PRO A 58 -13.06 -3.41 3.06
C PRO A 58 -14.18 -2.40 2.84
N LEU A 59 -14.74 -2.37 1.64
CA LEU A 59 -15.96 -1.58 1.39
C LEU A 59 -17.05 -2.10 2.32
N PRO A 60 -17.84 -1.22 2.97
CA PRO A 60 -19.11 -1.64 3.53
C PRO A 60 -19.94 -2.21 2.38
N GLN A 61 -20.04 -3.54 2.33
CA GLN A 61 -20.97 -4.23 1.45
C GLN A 61 -22.41 -3.99 1.90
N THR A 62 -22.58 -3.75 3.21
CA THR A 62 -23.84 -3.40 3.85
C THR A 62 -24.01 -1.89 3.86
N LEU A 63 -25.07 -1.42 3.20
CA LEU A 63 -25.52 -0.04 3.30
C LEU A 63 -25.99 0.28 4.72
N ASP A 64 -25.97 1.56 5.07
CA ASP A 64 -26.73 2.04 6.24
C ASP A 64 -28.21 1.65 6.10
N VAL A 65 -28.87 1.31 7.22
CA VAL A 65 -30.25 0.81 7.27
C VAL A 65 -31.23 1.78 6.57
N ASN A 66 -31.00 3.08 6.70
CA ASN A 66 -31.83 4.09 6.03
C ASN A 66 -31.57 4.15 4.53
N GLN A 67 -30.32 4.00 4.08
CA GLN A 67 -29.97 3.89 2.67
C GLN A 67 -30.53 2.61 2.05
N ASP A 68 -30.43 1.47 2.76
CA ASP A 68 -30.99 0.19 2.33
C ASP A 68 -32.52 0.29 2.15
N LYS A 69 -33.23 0.90 3.11
CA LYS A 69 -34.68 1.17 2.96
C LYS A 69 -35.00 2.02 1.72
N ARG A 70 -34.19 3.04 1.42
CA ARG A 70 -34.37 3.87 0.22
C ARG A 70 -34.08 3.11 -1.08
N VAL A 71 -33.03 2.29 -1.10
CA VAL A 71 -32.68 1.41 -2.22
C VAL A 71 -33.81 0.42 -2.50
N ARG A 72 -34.31 -0.26 -1.47
CA ARG A 72 -35.44 -1.20 -1.57
C ARG A 72 -36.72 -0.55 -2.07
N ARG A 73 -36.96 0.71 -1.72
CA ARG A 73 -38.11 1.50 -2.20
C ARG A 73 -37.88 2.16 -3.56
N GLY A 74 -36.67 2.06 -4.13
CA GLY A 74 -36.28 2.73 -5.37
C GLY A 74 -36.23 4.27 -5.30
N ARG A 75 -36.17 4.86 -4.09
CA ARG A 75 -36.14 6.31 -3.85
C ARG A 75 -34.70 6.83 -3.70
N ILE A 76 -33.87 6.48 -4.67
CA ILE A 76 -32.48 6.92 -4.76
C ILE A 76 -32.39 7.95 -5.87
N GLU A 77 -31.86 9.13 -5.52
CA GLU A 77 -31.53 10.17 -6.49
C GLU A 77 -30.24 9.77 -7.19
N ILE A 78 -30.31 9.57 -8.51
CA ILE A 78 -29.18 9.20 -9.34
C ILE A 78 -28.65 10.47 -9.97
N ASP A 79 -27.40 10.83 -9.68
CA ASP A 79 -26.79 12.03 -10.25
C ASP A 79 -26.22 11.79 -11.64
N THR A 80 -25.74 10.57 -11.89
CA THR A 80 -25.15 10.19 -13.17
C THR A 80 -25.34 8.70 -13.41
N LYS A 81 -25.48 8.34 -14.69
CA LYS A 81 -25.62 6.96 -15.14
C LYS A 81 -24.47 6.63 -16.08
N ILE A 82 -23.89 5.45 -15.91
CA ILE A 82 -22.86 4.91 -16.80
C ILE A 82 -23.36 3.59 -17.30
N ASP A 83 -23.24 3.40 -18.61
CA ASP A 83 -23.47 2.11 -19.21
C ASP A 83 -22.17 1.42 -19.55
N LEU A 84 -22.02 0.20 -19.03
CA LEU A 84 -20.90 -0.68 -19.31
C LEU A 84 -21.35 -1.90 -20.10
N HIS A 85 -22.66 -2.05 -20.40
CA HIS A 85 -23.11 -3.16 -21.22
C HIS A 85 -22.42 -3.11 -22.59
N ASP A 86 -22.24 -4.29 -23.18
CA ASP A 86 -21.56 -4.51 -24.47
C ASP A 86 -20.07 -4.11 -24.54
N LEU A 87 -19.49 -3.62 -23.45
CA LEU A 87 -18.04 -3.39 -23.37
C LEU A 87 -17.30 -4.67 -23.00
N THR A 88 -16.07 -4.79 -23.50
CA THR A 88 -15.13 -5.80 -23.02
C THR A 88 -14.73 -5.52 -21.57
N GLN A 89 -14.28 -6.55 -20.85
CA GLN A 89 -13.89 -6.42 -19.43
C GLN A 89 -12.87 -5.30 -19.20
N LEU A 90 -11.87 -5.21 -20.07
CA LEU A 90 -10.81 -4.20 -19.98
C LEU A 90 -11.38 -2.79 -20.15
N THR A 91 -12.16 -2.56 -21.22
CA THR A 91 -12.76 -1.26 -21.52
C THR A 91 -13.76 -0.85 -20.45
N ALA A 92 -14.58 -1.80 -19.98
CA ALA A 92 -15.56 -1.58 -18.91
C ALA A 92 -14.89 -1.16 -17.60
N LYS A 93 -13.80 -1.83 -17.20
CA LYS A 93 -13.04 -1.46 -15.99
C LYS A 93 -12.49 -0.03 -16.10
N GLN A 94 -11.88 0.31 -17.24
CA GLN A 94 -11.34 1.65 -17.46
C GLN A 94 -12.44 2.72 -17.47
N ALA A 95 -13.57 2.44 -18.11
CA ALA A 95 -14.73 3.34 -18.16
C ALA A 95 -15.31 3.58 -16.75
N LEU A 96 -15.46 2.52 -15.94
CA LEU A 96 -15.89 2.61 -14.55
C LEU A 96 -14.95 3.51 -13.74
N HIS A 97 -13.63 3.26 -13.80
CA HIS A 97 -12.65 4.05 -13.06
C HIS A 97 -12.73 5.54 -13.40
N ARG A 98 -12.68 5.85 -14.70
CA ARG A 98 -12.77 7.23 -15.19
C ARG A 98 -14.05 7.91 -14.73
N ALA A 99 -15.16 7.20 -14.77
CA ALA A 99 -16.44 7.78 -14.43
C ALA A 99 -16.64 7.98 -12.92
N VAL A 100 -16.14 7.08 -12.07
CA VAL A 100 -16.13 7.26 -10.60
C VAL A 100 -15.26 8.45 -10.22
N ILE A 101 -14.05 8.56 -10.78
CA ILE A 101 -13.15 9.69 -10.54
C ILE A 101 -13.80 11.01 -10.97
N ARG A 102 -14.37 11.06 -12.19
CA ARG A 102 -15.07 12.26 -12.68
C ARG A 102 -16.28 12.62 -11.83
N ALA A 103 -17.06 11.64 -11.38
CA ALA A 103 -18.23 11.87 -10.55
C ALA A 103 -17.84 12.41 -9.17
N SER A 104 -16.77 11.86 -8.57
CA SER A 104 -16.22 12.36 -7.31
C SER A 104 -15.72 13.80 -7.44
N ASN A 105 -14.97 14.11 -8.50
CA ASN A 105 -14.47 15.46 -8.76
C ASN A 105 -15.59 16.49 -9.02
N ARG A 106 -16.80 16.02 -9.37
CA ARG A 106 -17.99 16.85 -9.56
C ARG A 106 -18.94 16.81 -8.36
N ASN A 107 -18.47 16.31 -7.22
CA ASN A 107 -19.24 16.16 -5.97
C ASN A 107 -20.58 15.43 -6.14
N LYS A 108 -20.65 14.47 -7.08
CA LYS A 108 -21.81 13.60 -7.23
C LYS A 108 -21.87 12.60 -6.08
N ARG A 109 -23.07 12.24 -5.66
CA ARG A 109 -23.31 11.35 -4.52
C ARG A 109 -23.63 9.93 -4.94
N CYS A 110 -24.42 9.77 -6.00
CA CYS A 110 -24.85 8.46 -6.46
C CYS A 110 -24.63 8.29 -7.96
N VAL A 111 -23.95 7.20 -8.30
CA VAL A 111 -23.70 6.78 -9.68
C VAL A 111 -24.45 5.47 -9.92
N LEU A 112 -25.31 5.44 -10.94
CA LEU A 112 -25.91 4.20 -11.42
C LEU A 112 -25.00 3.58 -12.47
N VAL A 113 -24.47 2.39 -12.18
CA VAL A 113 -23.62 1.62 -13.09
C VAL A 113 -24.42 0.46 -13.65
N VAL A 114 -24.63 0.44 -14.97
CA VAL A 114 -25.30 -0.66 -15.66
C VAL A 114 -24.22 -1.59 -16.22
N THR A 115 -24.15 -2.82 -15.69
CA THR A 115 -23.20 -3.85 -16.14
C THR A 115 -23.83 -4.82 -17.14
N GLY A 116 -25.16 -4.80 -17.24
CA GLY A 116 -25.94 -5.84 -17.90
C GLY A 116 -26.15 -7.06 -17.00
N LYS A 117 -27.14 -7.88 -17.36
CA LYS A 117 -27.47 -9.14 -16.67
C LYS A 117 -26.60 -10.31 -17.14
N GLY A 118 -26.11 -10.26 -18.38
CA GLY A 118 -25.46 -11.38 -19.07
C GLY A 118 -26.43 -12.49 -19.49
N MET A 119 -25.93 -13.45 -20.28
CA MET A 119 -26.70 -14.65 -20.62
C MET A 119 -27.02 -15.44 -19.34
N ARG A 120 -28.30 -15.77 -19.13
CA ARG A 120 -28.81 -16.53 -17.96
C ARG A 120 -28.47 -15.91 -16.59
N GLY A 121 -28.18 -14.61 -16.52
CA GLY A 121 -27.86 -13.91 -15.27
C GLY A 121 -26.39 -13.98 -14.83
N ASP A 122 -25.53 -14.62 -15.62
CA ASP A 122 -24.08 -14.70 -15.37
C ASP A 122 -23.29 -13.73 -16.26
N GLY A 123 -23.51 -12.43 -16.03
CA GLY A 123 -22.76 -11.38 -16.70
C GLY A 123 -21.34 -11.26 -16.15
N VAL A 124 -20.34 -11.43 -17.02
CA VAL A 124 -18.92 -11.32 -16.66
C VAL A 124 -18.60 -9.97 -16.02
N LEU A 125 -19.14 -8.87 -16.56
CA LEU A 125 -18.96 -7.53 -16.00
C LEU A 125 -19.60 -7.39 -14.61
N ARG A 126 -20.79 -7.96 -14.43
CA ARG A 126 -21.51 -7.97 -13.15
C ARG A 126 -20.73 -8.73 -12.08
N ARG A 127 -20.16 -9.89 -12.43
CA ARG A 127 -19.35 -10.71 -11.52
C ARG A 127 -18.05 -10.00 -11.10
N ASN A 128 -17.43 -9.29 -12.03
CA ASN A 128 -16.17 -8.59 -11.77
C ASN A 128 -16.36 -7.22 -11.10
N PHE A 129 -17.55 -6.63 -11.19
CA PHE A 129 -17.84 -5.31 -10.64
C PHE A 129 -17.44 -5.13 -9.16
N PRO A 130 -17.79 -6.05 -8.23
CA PRO A 130 -17.35 -5.95 -6.83
C PRO A 130 -15.83 -5.90 -6.65
N LEU A 131 -15.08 -6.60 -7.52
CA LEU A 131 -13.62 -6.59 -7.49
C LEU A 131 -13.07 -5.26 -8.02
N TRP A 132 -13.66 -4.72 -9.10
CA TRP A 132 -13.21 -3.46 -9.68
C TRP A 132 -13.52 -2.25 -8.81
N ILE A 133 -14.68 -2.23 -8.14
CA ILE A 133 -15.03 -1.11 -7.24
C ILE A 133 -14.16 -1.07 -5.99
N ALA A 134 -13.60 -2.23 -5.60
CA ALA A 134 -12.64 -2.36 -4.51
C ALA A 134 -11.19 -2.03 -4.92
N ASP A 135 -10.93 -1.74 -6.20
CA ASP A 135 -9.60 -1.42 -6.70
C ASP A 135 -9.02 -0.18 -6.00
N PRO A 136 -7.77 -0.24 -5.48
CA PRO A 136 -7.12 0.86 -4.76
C PRO A 136 -7.17 2.22 -5.48
N ALA A 137 -7.22 2.23 -6.81
CA ALA A 137 -7.25 3.47 -7.60
C ALA A 137 -8.54 4.30 -7.38
N ILE A 138 -9.67 3.66 -7.06
CA ILE A 138 -10.96 4.35 -6.86
C ILE A 138 -11.60 4.07 -5.50
N ARG A 139 -11.12 3.06 -4.78
CA ARG A 139 -11.57 2.66 -3.44
C ARG A 139 -11.70 3.82 -2.44
N PRO A 140 -10.77 4.80 -2.38
CA PRO A 140 -10.90 5.92 -1.45
C PRO A 140 -12.14 6.79 -1.71
N LEU A 141 -12.59 6.89 -2.95
CA LEU A 141 -13.71 7.73 -3.40
C LEU A 141 -15.08 7.09 -3.14
N VAL A 142 -15.11 5.78 -2.90
CA VAL A 142 -16.37 5.01 -2.75
C VAL A 142 -16.71 4.84 -1.28
N ALA A 143 -17.92 5.25 -0.91
CA ALA A 143 -18.51 5.05 0.41
C ALA A 143 -19.06 3.63 0.55
N SER A 144 -19.94 3.22 -0.37
CA SER A 144 -20.59 1.90 -0.40
C SER A 144 -21.20 1.64 -1.78
N TYR A 145 -21.68 0.43 -2.03
CA TYR A 145 -22.42 0.09 -3.25
C TYR A 145 -23.52 -0.93 -2.95
N ALA A 146 -24.54 -0.99 -3.80
CA ALA A 146 -25.62 -1.97 -3.66
C ALA A 146 -26.27 -2.30 -5.00
N PRO A 147 -26.91 -3.48 -5.13
CA PRO A 147 -27.71 -3.79 -6.31
C PRO A 147 -28.79 -2.73 -6.56
N ALA A 148 -29.03 -2.42 -7.83
CA ALA A 148 -30.05 -1.44 -8.20
C ALA A 148 -31.47 -2.00 -8.00
N HIS A 149 -32.42 -1.09 -7.81
CA HIS A 149 -33.83 -1.45 -7.77
C HIS A 149 -34.31 -1.91 -9.16
N ILE A 150 -35.37 -2.71 -9.24
CA ILE A 150 -35.89 -3.25 -10.52
C ILE A 150 -36.20 -2.15 -11.56
N ARG A 151 -36.68 -1.00 -11.09
CA ARG A 151 -36.95 0.20 -11.92
C ARG A 151 -35.71 0.79 -12.59
N HIS A 152 -34.52 0.56 -12.03
CA HIS A 152 -33.26 1.14 -12.49
C HIS A 152 -32.28 0.09 -13.05
N GLY A 153 -32.76 -1.11 -13.38
CA GLY A 153 -31.97 -2.18 -14.00
C GLY A 153 -31.85 -3.46 -13.17
N GLY A 154 -32.31 -3.44 -11.91
CA GLY A 154 -32.36 -4.62 -11.05
C GLY A 154 -31.00 -5.31 -10.90
N SER A 155 -30.99 -6.63 -11.10
CA SER A 155 -29.78 -7.46 -10.98
C SER A 155 -28.64 -7.11 -11.94
N GLY A 156 -28.91 -6.35 -13.00
CA GLY A 156 -27.91 -5.94 -14.00
C GLY A 156 -27.31 -4.55 -13.78
N ALA A 157 -27.64 -3.90 -12.66
CA ALA A 157 -27.14 -2.57 -12.34
C ALA A 157 -26.83 -2.42 -10.85
N TRP A 158 -25.99 -1.42 -10.54
CA TRP A 158 -25.48 -1.15 -9.20
C TRP A 158 -25.58 0.35 -8.90
N TYR A 159 -26.01 0.68 -7.69
CA TYR A 159 -25.78 2.00 -7.12
C TYR A 159 -24.39 2.04 -6.50
N VAL A 160 -23.62 3.07 -6.83
CA VAL A 160 -22.34 3.39 -6.20
C VAL A 160 -22.49 4.71 -5.47
N PHE A 161 -22.32 4.68 -4.16
CA PHE A 161 -22.35 5.87 -3.32
C PHE A 161 -20.91 6.37 -3.13
N LEU A 162 -20.69 7.64 -3.45
CA LEU A 162 -19.39 8.27 -3.34
C LEU A 162 -19.23 9.00 -2.01
N LYS A 163 -17.98 9.11 -1.55
CA LYS A 163 -17.64 9.96 -0.41
C LYS A 163 -17.67 11.42 -0.84
N ARG A 164 -17.98 12.29 0.13
CA ARG A 164 -17.82 13.73 0.01
C ARG A 164 -16.37 14.13 0.22
#